data_AF-A0A944YF27-F1
#
_entry.id   AF-A0A944YF27-F1
#
_cell.length_a   1.000
_cell.length_b   1.000
_cell.length_c   1.000
_cell.angle_alpha   90.00
_cell.angle_beta   90.00
_cell.angle_gamma   90.00
#
_symmetry.space_group_name_H-M   'P 1'
#
loop_
_entity.id
_entity.type
_entity.pdbx_description
1 polymer ?
#
loop_
_entity_poly.entity_id
_entity_poly.type
_entity_poly.pdbx_seq_one_letter_code
_entity_poly.pdbx_strand_id
1 'polypeptide(L)' 'FPAHEVVKDLIKLGCVPMEEAYKTWNMGNGMLLVVAPEDAERSIELLSKQGITAQIAGIITSNPEIAITDDSGNELKFN' A
#
# COMPACT_ATOMS: atom_id res chain seq x y z
N PHE A 1 -4.66 2.79 -1.06
CA PHE A 1 -5.58 3.25 -0.01
C PHE A 1 -4.87 4.25 0.87
N PRO A 2 -5.55 5.32 1.31
CA PRO A 2 -5.01 6.21 2.31
C PRO A 2 -4.85 5.51 3.65
N ALA A 3 -3.87 5.94 4.43
CA ALA A 3 -3.70 5.41 5.78
C ALA A 3 -4.93 5.78 6.65
N HIS A 4 -5.36 4.86 7.51
CA HIS A 4 -6.47 5.12 8.43
C HIS A 4 -6.08 6.22 9.44
N GLU A 5 -7.03 7.10 9.79
CA GLU A 5 -6.75 8.27 10.65
C GLU A 5 -6.11 7.89 12.00
N VAL A 6 -6.59 6.82 12.63
CA VAL A 6 -5.98 6.27 13.86
C VAL A 6 -4.48 5.97 13.70
N VAL A 7 -4.03 5.46 12.55
CA VAL A 7 -2.60 5.20 12.30
C VAL A 7 -1.84 6.52 12.19
N LYS A 8 -2.43 7.52 11.52
CA LYS A 8 -1.84 8.87 11.42
C LYS A 8 -1.69 9.53 12.79
N ASP A 9 -2.67 9.34 13.67
CA ASP A 9 -2.61 9.86 15.04
C ASP A 9 -1.52 9.17 15.87
N LEU A 10 -1.34 7.85 15.70
CA LEU A 10 -0.26 7.10 16.36
C LEU A 10 1.12 7.54 15.89
N ILE A 11 1.29 7.77 14.57
CA ILE A 11 2.54 8.32 14.00
C ILE A 11 2.87 9.65 14.66
N LYS A 12 1.89 10.57 14.74
CA LYS A 12 2.06 11.88 15.37
C LYS A 12 2.37 11.77 16.87
N LEU A 13 1.64 10.93 17.58
CA LEU A 13 1.81 10.74 19.03
C LEU A 13 3.18 10.18 19.38
N GLY A 14 3.67 9.23 18.59
CA GLY A 14 4.97 8.59 18.79
C GLY A 14 6.15 9.31 18.12
N CYS A 15 5.89 10.40 17.38
CA CYS A 15 6.89 11.05 16.51
C CYS A 15 7.59 10.05 15.56
N VAL A 16 6.84 9.07 15.05
CA VAL A 16 7.39 7.96 14.27
C VAL A 16 7.79 8.46 12.88
N PRO A 17 9.03 8.23 12.42
CA PRO A 17 9.43 8.54 11.04
C PRO A 17 8.57 7.77 10.03
N MET A 18 8.19 8.40 8.92
CA MET A 18 7.35 7.75 7.90
C MET A 18 7.97 6.46 7.34
N GLU A 19 9.29 6.43 7.16
CA GLU A 19 10.01 5.22 6.74
C GLU A 19 9.80 4.05 7.71
N GLU A 20 9.84 4.31 9.02
CA GLU A 20 9.61 3.30 10.06
C GLU A 20 8.14 2.86 10.09
N ALA A 21 7.21 3.80 9.90
CA ALA A 21 5.79 3.49 9.83
C ALA A 21 5.45 2.52 8.69
N TYR A 22 6.00 2.73 7.48
CA TYR A 22 5.80 1.82 6.34
C TYR A 22 6.51 0.48 6.48
N LYS A 23 7.61 0.41 7.25
CA LYS A 23 8.29 -0.86 7.58
C LYS A 23 7.54 -1.69 8.62
N THR A 24 6.80 -1.03 9.51
CA THR A 24 6.22 -1.67 10.71
C THR A 24 4.73 -1.94 10.58
N TRP A 25 3.99 -1.07 9.89
CA TRP A 25 2.54 -1.15 9.76
C TRP A 25 2.11 -1.31 8.31
N ASN A 26 0.92 -1.87 8.13
CA ASN A 26 0.33 -2.09 6.80
C ASN A 26 -0.14 -0.80 6.11
N MET A 27 -0.16 0.33 6.82
CA MET A 27 -0.59 1.65 6.33
C MET A 27 -1.95 1.64 5.61
N GLY A 28 -2.88 0.79 6.08
CA GLY A 28 -4.23 0.67 5.52
C GLY A 28 -4.38 -0.41 4.43
N ASN A 29 -3.30 -1.08 4.03
CA ASN A 29 -3.36 -2.19 3.07
C ASN A 29 -2.80 -3.50 3.67
N GLY A 30 -3.68 -4.36 4.16
CA GLY A 30 -3.29 -5.60 4.85
C GLY A 30 -2.83 -6.75 3.95
N MET A 31 -3.04 -6.67 2.62
CA MET A 31 -2.74 -7.76 1.71
C MET A 31 -2.42 -7.26 0.29
N LEU A 32 -1.38 -7.84 -0.32
CA LEU A 32 -1.08 -7.66 -1.73
C LEU A 32 -1.29 -8.96 -2.49
N LEU A 33 -1.97 -8.85 -3.63
CA LEU A 33 -2.13 -9.95 -4.59
C LEU A 33 -1.34 -9.59 -5.85
N VAL A 34 -0.44 -10.49 -6.27
CA VAL A 34 0.35 -10.33 -7.49
C VAL A 34 -0.30 -11.17 -8.59
N VAL A 35 -0.68 -10.52 -9.69
CA VAL A 35 -1.28 -11.15 -10.87
C VAL A 35 -0.63 -10.63 -12.14
N ALA A 36 -0.87 -11.31 -13.25
CA ALA A 36 -0.52 -10.78 -14.56
C ALA A 36 -1.31 -9.48 -14.84
N PRO A 37 -0.74 -8.49 -15.57
CA PRO A 37 -1.42 -7.22 -15.84
C PRO A 37 -2.81 -7.38 -16.47
N GLU A 38 -2.98 -8.37 -17.36
CA GLU A 38 -4.23 -8.70 -18.02
C GLU A 38 -5.32 -9.22 -17.06
N ASP A 39 -4.94 -9.75 -15.90
CA ASP A 39 -5.86 -10.29 -14.90
C ASP A 39 -6.21 -9.29 -13.79
N ALA A 40 -5.59 -8.10 -13.76
CA ALA A 40 -5.74 -7.14 -12.67
C ALA A 40 -7.19 -6.69 -12.46
N GLU A 41 -7.84 -6.20 -13.52
CA GLU A 41 -9.22 -5.73 -13.47
C GLU A 41 -10.20 -6.85 -13.11
N ARG A 42 -10.02 -8.03 -13.74
CA ARG A 42 -10.84 -9.21 -13.44
C ARG A 42 -10.71 -9.64 -11.98
N SER A 43 -9.50 -9.55 -11.41
CA SER A 43 -9.26 -9.88 -10.01
C SER A 43 -9.99 -8.92 -9.08
N ILE A 44 -9.95 -7.61 -9.37
CA ILE A 44 -10.69 -6.59 -8.61
C ILE A 44 -12.20 -6.84 -8.66
N GLU A 45 -12.74 -7.16 -9.84
CA GLU A 45 -14.17 -7.49 -9.99
C GLU A 45 -14.58 -8.72 -9.15
N LEU A 46 -13.77 -9.78 -9.15
CA LEU A 46 -14.05 -10.99 -8.38
C LEU A 46 -14.01 -10.72 -6.88
N LEU A 47 -13.03 -9.94 -6.40
CA LEU A 47 -12.93 -9.53 -5.01
C LEU A 47 -14.10 -8.64 -4.59
N SER A 48 -14.50 -7.70 -5.44
CA SER A 48 -15.65 -6.83 -5.20
C SER A 48 -16.96 -7.62 -5.06
N LYS A 49 -17.17 -8.66 -5.88
CA LYS A 49 -18.32 -9.58 -5.75
C LYS A 49 -18.34 -10.35 -4.43
N GLN A 50 -17.20 -10.50 -3.77
CA GLN A 50 -17.07 -11.11 -2.45
C GLN A 50 -17.13 -10.08 -1.30
N GLY A 51 -17.38 -8.80 -1.60
CA GLY A 51 -17.41 -7.73 -0.62
C GLY A 51 -16.03 -7.23 -0.19
N ILE A 52 -14.98 -7.57 -0.93
CA ILE A 52 -13.60 -7.14 -0.65
C ILE A 52 -13.26 -5.96 -1.56
N THR A 53 -12.92 -4.82 -0.97
CA THR A 53 -12.44 -3.66 -1.72
C THR A 53 -10.97 -3.86 -2.11
N ALA A 54 -10.69 -3.77 -3.41
CA ALA A 54 -9.35 -3.90 -3.96
C ALA A 54 -9.09 -2.80 -4.98
N GLN A 55 -7.81 -2.47 -5.17
CA GLN A 55 -7.33 -1.55 -6.20
C GLN A 55 -5.94 -1.99 -6.66
N ILE A 56 -5.51 -1.54 -7.83
CA ILE A 56 -4.12 -1.67 -8.25
C ILE A 56 -3.25 -0.84 -7.29
N ALA A 57 -2.33 -1.50 -6.59
CA ALA A 57 -1.43 -0.86 -5.63
C ALA A 57 -0.11 -0.41 -6.27
N GLY A 58 0.29 -1.03 -7.39
CA GLY A 58 1.55 -0.74 -8.07
C GLY A 58 1.89 -1.82 -9.09
N ILE A 59 3.16 -1.85 -9.50
CA ILE A 59 3.71 -2.80 -10.47
C ILE A 59 5.03 -3.39 -9.95
N ILE A 60 5.31 -4.64 -10.31
CA ILE A 60 6.63 -5.24 -10.10
C ILE A 60 7.54 -4.75 -11.24
N THR A 61 8.76 -4.33 -10.90
CA THR A 61 9.77 -3.90 -11.86
C THR A 61 11.01 -4.78 -11.77
N SER A 62 11.96 -4.59 -12.69
CA SER A 62 13.27 -5.26 -12.62
C SER A 62 14.23 -4.65 -11.60
N ASN A 63 13.89 -3.49 -11.03
CA ASN A 63 14.67 -2.84 -9.98
C ASN A 63 14.40 -3.56 -8.63
N PRO A 64 15.43 -3.98 -7.88
CA PRO A 64 15.25 -4.59 -6.56
C PRO A 64 14.72 -3.63 -5.48
N GLU A 65 14.62 -2.34 -5.77
CA GLU A 65 14.09 -1.31 -4.87
C GLU A 65 12.55 -1.32 -4.80
N ILE A 66 12.00 -1.18 -3.59
CA ILE A 66 10.58 -0.88 -3.36
C ILE A 66 10.44 0.64 -3.26
N ALA A 67 9.73 1.25 -4.19
CA ALA A 67 9.37 2.67 -4.16
C ALA A 67 7.89 2.84 -3.78
N ILE A 68 7.61 3.64 -2.75
CA ILE A 68 6.27 3.91 -2.23
C ILE A 68 6.01 5.42 -2.32
N THR A 69 4.89 5.81 -2.91
CA THR A 69 4.36 7.18 -2.83
C THR A 69 3.35 7.27 -1.69
N ASP A 70 3.61 8.12 -0.71
CA ASP A 70 2.71 8.32 0.44
C ASP A 70 1.50 9.22 0.10
N ASP A 71 0.58 9.36 1.06
CA ASP A 71 -0.63 10.19 0.92
C ASP A 71 -0.34 11.69 0.66
N SER A 72 0.88 12.15 0.96
CA SER A 72 1.35 13.52 0.75
C SER A 72 2.12 13.69 -0.57
N GLY A 73 2.30 12.61 -1.34
CA GLY A 73 3.05 12.59 -2.59
C GLY A 73 4.56 12.46 -2.42
N ASN A 74 5.06 12.18 -1.20
CA ASN A 74 6.47 11.93 -0.98
C ASN A 74 6.84 10.52 -1.43
N GLU A 75 8.04 10.38 -2.00
CA GLU A 75 8.58 9.08 -2.41
C GLU A 75 9.50 8.51 -1.31
N LEU A 76 9.21 7.29 -0.87
CA LEU A 76 10.02 6.50 0.05
C LEU A 76 10.62 5.32 -0.71
N LYS A 77 11.91 5.06 -0.50
CA LYS A 77 12.66 4.01 -1.18
C LYS A 77 13.26 3.06 -0.18
N PHE A 78 13.11 1.77 -0.46
CA PHE A 78 13.57 0.69 0.39
C PHE A 78 14.38 -0.30 -0.45
N ASN A 79 15.59 -0.62 0.01
CA ASN A 79 16.50 -1.60 -0.59
C ASN A 79 16.74 -2.76 0.37
#